data_AF-A0A950TB73-F1
#
_entry.id   AF-A0A950TB73-F1
#
_cell.length_a   1.000
_cell.length_b   1.000
_cell.length_c   1.000
_cell.angle_alpha   90.00
_cell.angle_beta   90.00
_cell.angle_gamma   90.00
#
_symmetry.space_group_name_H-M   'P 1'
#
loop_
_entity.id
_entity.type
_entity.pdbx_description
1 polymer ?
#
loop_
_entity_poly.entity_id
_entity_poly.type
_entity_poly.pdbx_seq_one_letter_code
_entity_poly.pdbx_strand_id
1 'polypeptide(L)'
;DPRGRYELLDLIVTLKQRHELTIIYISSSLQDVIDLADTIHILEQGRLAFSGTPREILARASELTKLDIEMPEAAQIALSLRDIMPDIRTNVLNLEELEEEITKHISASSTDENREIKAQ
;
A
#
# COMPACT_ATOMS: atom_id res chain seq x y z
N ASP A 1 -7.49 -20.73 8.77
CA ASP A 1 -7.75 -20.90 7.33
C ASP A 1 -8.10 -19.53 6.72
N PRO A 2 -8.14 -19.36 5.39
CA PRO A 2 -8.43 -18.07 4.77
C PRO A 2 -9.79 -17.48 5.15
N ARG A 3 -10.85 -18.30 5.28
CA ARG A 3 -12.19 -17.80 5.62
C ARG A 3 -12.25 -17.29 7.05
N GLY A 4 -11.72 -18.06 8.00
CA GLY A 4 -11.65 -17.63 9.40
C GLY A 4 -10.87 -16.33 9.60
N ARG A 5 -9.84 -16.08 8.76
CA ARG A 5 -9.15 -14.79 8.76
C ARG A 5 -10.08 -13.66 8.32
N TYR A 6 -10.77 -13.80 7.19
CA TYR A 6 -11.72 -12.77 6.73
C TYR A 6 -12.82 -12.47 7.75
N GLU A 7 -13.39 -13.52 8.36
CA GLU A 7 -14.41 -13.36 9.42
C GLU A 7 -13.87 -12.61 10.64
N LEU A 8 -12.63 -12.88 11.04
CA LEU A 8 -11.96 -12.18 12.14
C LEU A 8 -11.73 -10.70 11.78
N LEU A 9 -11.25 -10.41 10.57
CA LEU A 9 -11.02 -9.05 10.12
C LEU A 9 -12.32 -8.24 10.06
N ASP A 10 -13.38 -8.82 9.50
CA ASP A 10 -14.70 -8.20 9.43
C ASP A 10 -15.30 -7.92 10.82
N LEU A 11 -15.09 -8.85 11.77
CA LEU A 11 -15.48 -8.64 13.17
C LEU A 11 -14.73 -7.49 13.82
N ILE A 12 -13.41 -7.38 13.60
CA ILE A 12 -12.59 -6.26 14.12
C ILE A 12 -13.12 -4.92 13.61
N VAL A 13 -13.39 -4.81 12.30
CA VAL A 13 -13.94 -3.60 11.68
C VAL A 13 -15.30 -3.25 12.28
N THR A 14 -16.18 -4.25 12.41
CA THR A 14 -17.52 -4.07 12.99
C THR A 14 -17.45 -3.58 14.43
N LEU A 15 -16.56 -4.15 15.26
CA LEU A 15 -16.40 -3.77 16.66
C LEU A 15 -15.86 -2.34 16.81
N LYS A 16 -14.85 -1.97 16.00
CA LYS A 16 -14.30 -0.61 15.97
C LYS A 16 -15.40 0.42 15.66
N GLN A 17 -16.18 0.18 14.61
CA GLN A 17 -17.22 1.11 14.16
C GLN A 17 -18.40 1.21 15.12
N ARG A 18 -18.86 0.08 15.67
CA ARG A 18 -20.08 0.05 16.49
C ARG A 18 -19.87 0.57 17.92
N HIS A 19 -18.65 0.47 18.44
CA HIS A 19 -18.36 0.73 19.85
C HIS A 19 -17.29 1.83 20.06
N GLU A 20 -16.87 2.52 18.99
CA GLU A 20 -15.85 3.59 19.03
C GLU A 20 -14.56 3.15 19.75
N LEU A 21 -14.17 1.89 19.52
CA LEU A 21 -13.02 1.28 20.20
C LEU A 21 -11.71 1.60 19.49
N THR A 22 -10.66 1.80 20.27
CA THR A 22 -9.28 1.72 19.77
C THR A 22 -8.83 0.26 19.81
N ILE A 23 -8.40 -0.28 18.66
CA ILE A 23 -7.93 -1.66 18.55
C ILE A 23 -6.44 -1.64 18.23
N ILE A 24 -5.67 -2.38 19.02
CA ILE A 24 -4.26 -2.68 18.72
C ILE A 24 -4.21 -4.05 18.07
N TYR A 25 -3.89 -4.08 16.78
CA TYR A 25 -3.76 -5.31 16.00
C TYR A 25 -2.27 -5.59 15.74
N ILE A 26 -1.81 -6.78 16.15
CA ILE A 26 -0.42 -7.21 15.96
C ILE A 26 -0.43 -8.30 14.90
N SER A 27 0.26 -8.05 13.79
CA SER A 27 0.43 -9.01 12.70
C SER A 27 1.83 -8.93 12.12
N SER A 28 2.33 -10.06 11.64
CA SER A 28 3.56 -10.14 10.84
C SER A 28 3.30 -9.93 9.34
N SER A 29 2.04 -9.85 8.93
CA SER A 29 1.62 -9.59 7.55
C SER A 29 1.34 -8.11 7.39
N LEU A 30 2.19 -7.39 6.64
CA LEU A 30 1.94 -5.98 6.34
C LEU A 30 0.65 -5.80 5.52
N GLN A 31 0.31 -6.78 4.66
CA GLN A 31 -0.95 -6.81 3.91
C GLN A 31 -2.16 -6.73 4.86
N ASP A 32 -2.20 -7.59 5.88
CA ASP A 32 -3.34 -7.66 6.81
C ASP A 32 -3.49 -6.36 7.62
N VAL A 33 -2.37 -5.71 7.94
CA VAL A 33 -2.38 -4.46 8.72
C VAL A 33 -2.88 -3.29 7.88
N ILE A 34 -2.51 -3.23 6.60
CA ILE A 34 -2.88 -2.12 5.71
C ILE A 34 -4.38 -2.03 5.49
N ASP A 35 -5.07 -3.17 5.45
CA ASP A 35 -6.52 -3.23 5.23
C ASP A 35 -7.33 -2.71 6.43
N LEU A 36 -6.73 -2.60 7.62
CA LEU A 36 -7.43 -2.32 8.88
C LEU A 36 -6.98 -1.04 9.59
N ALA A 37 -5.69 -0.74 9.49
CA ALA A 37 -5.02 0.18 10.39
C ALA A 37 -5.11 1.63 9.92
N ASP A 38 -5.49 2.53 10.82
CA ASP A 38 -5.36 3.97 10.59
C ASP A 38 -3.89 4.42 10.78
N THR A 39 -3.14 3.71 11.64
CA THR A 39 -1.74 3.97 11.95
C THR A 39 -1.01 2.65 12.17
N ILE A 40 0.19 2.55 11.64
CA ILE A 40 1.06 1.38 11.71
C ILE A 40 2.32 1.76 12.47
N HIS A 41 2.71 0.90 13.40
CA HIS A 41 3.96 0.99 14.14
C HIS A 41 4.83 -0.23 13.85
N ILE A 42 6.06 -0.01 13.40
CA ILE A 42 7.03 -1.07 13.11
C ILE A 42 8.08 -1.07 14.21
N LEU A 43 8.27 -2.23 14.82
CA LEU A 43 9.24 -2.45 15.87
C LEU A 43 10.43 -3.24 15.33
N GLU A 44 11.65 -2.77 15.62
CA GLU A 44 12.89 -3.46 15.34
C GLU A 44 13.72 -3.53 16.63
N GLN A 45 14.17 -4.73 17.02
CA GLN A 45 15.00 -4.93 18.23
C GLN A 45 14.42 -4.26 19.50
N GLY A 46 13.10 -4.30 19.67
CA GLY A 46 12.40 -3.72 20.82
C GLY A 46 12.30 -2.19 20.80
N ARG A 47 12.59 -1.53 19.68
CA ARG A 47 12.46 -0.08 19.49
C ARG A 47 11.51 0.24 18.34
N LEU A 48 10.86 1.39 18.43
CA LEU A 48 10.05 1.92 17.34
C LEU A 48 10.94 2.36 16.20
N ALA A 49 10.92 1.61 15.09
CA ALA A 49 11.63 1.94 13.87
C ALA A 49 10.84 2.97 13.05
N PHE A 50 9.56 2.66 12.78
CA PHE A 50 8.67 3.50 11.98
C PHE A 50 7.28 3.66 12.61
N SER A 51 6.66 4.80 12.33
CA SER A 51 5.29 5.11 12.72
C SER A 51 4.67 6.01 11.66
N GLY A 52 3.46 5.68 11.22
CA GLY A 52 2.73 6.50 10.26
C GLY A 52 1.49 5.81 9.75
N THR A 53 0.79 6.47 8.83
CA THR A 53 -0.32 5.89 8.07
C THR A 53 0.17 4.75 7.16
N PRO A 54 -0.72 3.86 6.70
CA PRO A 54 -0.39 2.83 5.71
C PRO A 54 0.42 3.36 4.52
N ARG A 55 0.02 4.50 3.96
CA ARG A 55 0.66 5.12 2.80
C ARG A 55 2.06 5.66 3.10
N GLU A 56 2.27 6.22 4.29
CA GLU A 56 3.59 6.70 4.75
C GLU A 56 4.54 5.54 5.03
N ILE A 57 4.04 4.42 5.56
CA ILE A 57 4.83 3.20 5.74
C ILE A 57 5.23 2.62 4.38
N LEU A 58 4.30 2.47 3.44
CA LEU A 58 4.59 1.94 2.11
C LEU A 58 5.56 2.80 1.29
N ALA A 59 5.60 4.10 1.53
CA ALA A 59 6.59 4.99 0.91
C ALA A 59 8.04 4.62 1.30
N ARG A 60 8.22 3.85 2.37
CA ARG A 60 9.53 3.40 2.89
C ARG A 60 9.91 1.99 2.41
N ALA A 61 9.43 1.57 1.24
CA ALA A 61 9.64 0.22 0.71
C ALA A 61 11.08 -0.30 0.87
N SER A 62 12.09 0.50 0.52
CA SER A 62 13.50 0.10 0.64
C SER A 62 13.98 -0.13 2.09
N GLU A 63 13.39 0.55 3.06
CA GLU A 63 13.68 0.35 4.49
C GLU A 63 12.96 -0.88 5.00
N LEU A 64 11.69 -1.08 4.61
CA LEU A 64 10.90 -2.26 4.96
C LEU A 64 11.55 -3.55 4.48
N THR A 65 12.06 -3.57 3.25
CA THR A 65 12.78 -4.73 2.71
C THR A 65 14.04 -5.07 3.52
N LYS A 66 14.74 -4.07 4.10
CA LYS A 66 15.91 -4.32 4.96
C LYS A 66 15.54 -4.93 6.31
N LEU A 67 14.29 -4.79 6.73
CA LEU A 67 13.73 -5.37 7.95
C LEU A 67 13.07 -6.73 7.71
N ASP A 68 13.26 -7.34 6.53
CA ASP A 68 12.60 -8.57 6.08
C ASP A 68 11.05 -8.47 6.12
N ILE A 69 10.51 -7.26 6.00
CA ILE A 69 9.06 -7.02 5.90
C ILE A 69 8.67 -7.11 4.43
N GLU A 70 7.81 -8.07 4.12
CA GLU A 70 7.25 -8.24 2.78
C GLU A 70 6.24 -7.12 2.47
N MET A 71 6.37 -6.55 1.27
CA MET A 71 5.47 -5.51 0.79
C MET A 71 4.14 -6.12 0.32
N PRO A 72 3.00 -5.39 0.41
CA PRO A 72 1.75 -5.79 -0.23
C PRO A 72 1.89 -6.05 -1.72
N GLU A 73 1.07 -6.94 -2.26
CA GLU A 73 1.11 -7.35 -3.67
C GLU A 73 1.02 -6.15 -4.62
N ALA A 74 0.05 -5.26 -4.41
CA ALA A 74 -0.14 -4.07 -5.24
C ALA A 74 1.10 -3.15 -5.24
N ALA A 75 1.72 -2.96 -4.07
CA ALA A 75 2.93 -2.16 -3.95
C ALA A 75 4.14 -2.85 -4.63
N GLN A 76 4.27 -4.18 -4.52
CA GLN A 76 5.31 -4.94 -5.22
C GLN A 76 5.21 -4.79 -6.75
N ILE A 77 3.99 -4.89 -7.29
CA ILE A 77 3.75 -4.71 -8.72
C ILE A 77 4.12 -3.28 -9.13
N ALA A 78 3.65 -2.27 -8.39
CA ALA A 78 3.98 -0.87 -8.66
C ALA A 78 5.49 -0.59 -8.62
N LEU A 79 6.22 -1.16 -7.65
CA LEU A 79 7.67 -1.04 -7.55
C LEU A 79 8.38 -1.64 -8.76
N SER A 80 7.87 -2.76 -9.31
CA SER A 80 8.42 -3.44 -10.49
C SER A 80 8.10 -2.69 -11.79
N LEU A 81 6.94 -2.03 -11.86
CA LEU A 81 6.55 -1.23 -13.02
C LEU A 81 7.38 0.03 -13.20
N ARG A 82 8.08 0.49 -12.15
CA ARG A 82 8.90 1.71 -12.21
C ARG A 82 10.02 1.66 -13.25
N ASP A 83 10.50 0.47 -13.61
CA ASP A 83 11.51 0.32 -14.67
C ASP A 83 10.99 0.74 -16.05
N ILE A 84 9.67 0.64 -16.27
CA ILE A 84 8.99 1.03 -17.52
C ILE A 84 8.11 2.28 -17.35
N MET A 85 7.73 2.65 -16.13
CA MET A 85 6.93 3.82 -15.77
C MET A 85 7.60 4.56 -14.59
N PRO A 86 8.66 5.37 -14.83
CA PRO A 86 9.51 5.92 -13.77
C PRO A 86 8.76 6.74 -12.71
N ASP A 87 7.69 7.43 -13.10
CA ASP A 87 6.91 8.29 -12.22
C ASP A 87 5.67 7.61 -11.62
N ILE A 88 5.54 6.28 -11.76
CA ILE A 88 4.41 5.55 -11.16
C ILE A 88 4.48 5.62 -9.64
N ARG A 89 3.35 5.95 -9.00
CA ARG A 89 3.24 5.93 -7.54
C ARG A 89 3.34 4.49 -7.02
N THR A 90 4.29 4.23 -6.12
CA THR A 90 4.54 2.86 -5.61
C THR A 90 3.93 2.55 -4.25
N ASN A 91 3.39 3.54 -3.55
CA ASN A 91 2.74 3.37 -2.24
C ASN A 91 1.23 3.15 -2.36
N VAL A 92 0.80 2.42 -3.39
CA VAL A 92 -0.58 2.00 -3.61
C VAL A 92 -1.01 0.97 -2.57
N LEU A 93 -2.24 1.10 -2.06
CA LEU A 93 -2.71 0.26 -0.95
C LEU A 93 -3.29 -1.08 -1.42
N ASN A 94 -3.87 -1.11 -2.61
CA ASN A 94 -4.56 -2.29 -3.16
C ASN A 94 -4.51 -2.29 -4.70
N LEU A 95 -5.04 -3.36 -5.31
CA LEU A 95 -5.04 -3.53 -6.77
C LEU A 95 -5.90 -2.50 -7.50
N GLU A 96 -6.98 -2.01 -6.89
CA GLU A 96 -7.85 -0.99 -7.47
C GLU A 96 -7.10 0.35 -7.61
N GLU A 97 -6.40 0.79 -6.55
CA GLU A 97 -5.56 1.99 -6.61
C GLU A 97 -4.42 1.86 -7.63
N LEU A 98 -3.90 0.65 -7.84
CA LEU A 98 -2.88 0.38 -8.83
C LEU A 98 -3.43 0.48 -10.26
N GLU A 99 -4.62 -0.09 -10.51
CA GLU A 99 -5.29 0.02 -11.80
C GLU A 99 -5.55 1.48 -12.18
N GLU A 100 -6.05 2.28 -11.22
CA GLU A 100 -6.25 3.72 -11.40
C GLU A 100 -4.94 4.43 -11.74
N GLU A 101 -3.85 4.10 -11.03
CA GLU A 101 -2.54 4.71 -11.26
C GLU A 101 -1.99 4.38 -12.65
N ILE A 102 -2.07 3.11 -13.08
CA ILE A 102 -1.64 2.68 -14.41
C ILE A 102 -2.46 3.38 -15.50
N THR A 103 -3.77 3.47 -15.31
CA THR A 103 -4.69 4.10 -16.28
C THR A 103 -4.38 5.59 -16.43
N LYS A 104 -4.11 6.27 -15.32
CA LYS A 104 -3.68 7.67 -15.30
C LYS A 104 -2.36 7.87 -16.03
N HIS A 105 -1.40 6.96 -15.85
CA HIS A 105 -0.10 7.04 -16.50
C HIS A 105 -0.22 6.87 -18.03
N ILE A 106 -0.99 5.87 -18.49
CA ILE A 106 -1.18 5.60 -19.92
C ILE A 106 -1.92 6.74 -20.64
N SER A 107 -2.96 7.30 -20.01
CA SER A 107 -3.71 8.42 -20.58
C SER A 107 -2.88 9.71 -20.66
N ALA A 108 -1.95 9.92 -19.72
CA ALA A 108 -1.00 11.03 -19.77
C ALA A 108 0.00 10.86 -20.93
N SER A 109 0.61 9.68 -21.09
CA SER A 109 1.56 9.40 -22.18
C SER A 109 0.94 9.53 -23.58
N SER A 110 -0.34 9.20 -23.72
CA SER A 110 -1.10 9.35 -24.98
C SER A 110 -1.31 10.82 -25.39
N THR A 111 -1.22 11.74 -24.43
CA THR A 111 -1.47 13.17 -24.63
C THR A 111 -0.19 13.90 -25.10
N ASP A 112 0.97 13.43 -24.68
CA ASP A 112 2.26 14.04 -25.03
C ASP A 112 2.72 13.70 -26.45
N GLU A 113 2.47 12.48 -26.94
CA GLU A 113 2.73 12.12 -28.36
C GLU A 113 1.93 12.98 -29.36
N ASN A 114 0.71 13.39 -29.00
CA ASN A 114 -0.12 14.26 -29.86
C ASN A 114 0.34 15.73 -29.88
N ARG A 115 1.12 16.17 -28.89
CA ARG A 115 1.66 17.54 -28.83
C ARG A 115 2.92 17.69 -29.66
N GLU A 116 3.77 16.67 -29.72
CA GLU A 116 4.97 16.69 -30.58
C GLU A 116 4.63 16.65 -32.07
N ILE A 117 3.62 15.88 -32.48
CA ILE A 117 3.22 15.79 -33.91
C ILE A 117 2.58 17.10 -34.41
N LYS A 118 1.96 17.91 -33.54
CA LYS A 118 1.35 19.20 -33.91
C LYS A 118 2.32 20.39 -33.88
N ALA A 119 3.55 20.19 -33.41
CA ALA A 119 4.59 21.22 -33.36
C ALA A 119 5.59 21.17 -34.53
N GLN A 120 5.42 20.20 -35.44
CA GLN A 120 6.09 20.13 -36.75
C GLN A 120 5.11 20.50 -37.88
#